data_AF-F4KZU5-F1
#
_entry.id   AF-F4KZU5-F1
#
_cell.length_a   1.000
_cell.length_b   1.000
_cell.length_c   1.000
_cell.angle_alpha   90.00
_cell.angle_beta   90.00
_cell.angle_gamma   90.00
#
_symmetry.space_group_name_H-M   'P 1'
#
loop_
_entity.id
_entity.type
_entity.pdbx_description
1 polymer ?
#
loop_
_entity_poly.entity_id
_entity_poly.type
_entity_poly.pdbx_seq_one_letter_code
_entity_poly.pdbx_strand_id
1 'polypeptide(L)'
;MRVFVCCSIFLLFFAACKQDQKTKGPETGLTSDPPKAEVRFRCESSGEDENGNPQTQVFLVVNDQSIKVADVSSCEEILKEDYPKYQIPANALGACGGWWAGAGDYFYAVEIKDLIVVMQGWQDESQEDEGFHYQQISTVPIQ
;
A
#
# COMPACT_ATOMS: atom_id res chain seq x y z
N MET A 1 13.64 -38.62 65.54
CA MET A 1 12.16 -38.66 65.70
C MET A 1 11.60 -37.92 64.47
N ARG A 2 11.28 -38.59 63.34
CA ARG A 2 9.99 -39.28 63.00
C ARG A 2 8.80 -38.47 63.56
N VAL A 3 7.89 -37.89 62.76
CA VAL A 3 6.83 -38.46 61.90
C VAL A 3 6.21 -37.28 61.10
N PHE A 4 6.13 -37.27 59.76
CA PHE A 4 5.10 -37.82 58.85
C PHE A 4 3.73 -37.08 58.80
N VAL A 5 3.45 -36.48 57.63
CA VAL A 5 2.19 -36.50 56.84
C VAL A 5 0.96 -35.68 57.27
N CYS A 6 0.52 -34.76 56.39
CA CYS A 6 -0.72 -34.83 55.57
C CYS A 6 -0.79 -33.55 54.72
N CYS A 7 -0.54 -33.59 53.41
CA CYS A 7 -1.51 -33.96 52.37
C CYS A 7 -2.81 -33.13 52.46
N SER A 8 -2.89 -32.06 51.65
CA SER A 8 -4.16 -31.61 51.08
C SER A 8 -3.91 -30.81 49.82
N ILE A 9 -4.23 -31.48 48.72
CA ILE A 9 -4.34 -31.05 47.35
C ILE A 9 -5.37 -29.91 47.25
N PHE A 10 -4.99 -28.81 46.61
CA PHE A 10 -5.96 -27.96 45.90
C PHE A 10 -5.43 -27.72 44.48
N LEU A 11 -5.91 -28.57 43.58
CA LEU A 11 -5.81 -28.42 42.13
C LEU A 11 -6.63 -27.20 41.71
N LEU A 12 -5.97 -26.10 41.38
CA LEU A 12 -6.55 -25.06 40.54
C LEU A 12 -5.97 -25.22 39.13
N PHE A 13 -6.70 -25.99 38.32
CA PHE A 13 -6.57 -26.00 36.88
C PHE A 13 -6.94 -24.62 36.34
N PHE A 14 -5.96 -23.74 36.17
CA PHE A 14 -6.09 -22.69 35.16
C PHE A 14 -5.82 -23.34 33.81
N ALA A 15 -6.90 -23.83 33.19
CA ALA A 15 -6.97 -23.98 31.75
C ALA A 15 -6.82 -22.59 31.12
N ALA A 16 -5.58 -22.15 30.93
CA ALA A 16 -5.26 -21.02 30.08
C ALA A 16 -5.44 -21.48 28.63
N CYS A 17 -6.65 -21.33 28.09
CA CYS A 17 -6.84 -21.31 26.65
C CYS A 17 -5.96 -20.21 26.08
N LYS A 18 -4.89 -20.59 25.39
CA LYS A 18 -4.31 -19.74 24.34
C LYS A 18 -5.42 -19.52 23.32
N GLN A 19 -6.10 -18.37 23.40
CA GLN A 19 -6.79 -17.84 22.25
C GLN A 19 -5.72 -17.34 21.28
N ASP A 20 -5.40 -18.17 20.30
CA ASP A 20 -4.77 -17.72 19.06
C ASP A 20 -5.68 -16.63 18.46
N GLN A 21 -5.33 -15.36 18.70
CA GLN A 21 -5.88 -14.26 17.93
C GLN A 21 -5.30 -14.37 16.53
N LYS A 22 -6.01 -15.09 15.66
CA LYS A 22 -5.89 -14.98 14.22
C LYS A 22 -6.34 -13.57 13.83
N THR A 23 -5.41 -12.62 13.86
CA THR A 23 -5.58 -11.29 13.27
C THR A 23 -5.94 -11.51 11.81
N LYS A 24 -7.21 -11.31 11.47
CA LYS A 24 -7.64 -11.11 10.09
C LYS A 24 -7.01 -9.80 9.62
N GLY A 25 -5.83 -9.90 9.03
CA GLY A 25 -5.36 -8.88 8.10
C GLY A 25 -6.38 -8.72 6.97
N PRO A 26 -6.44 -7.56 6.31
CA PRO A 26 -7.37 -7.32 5.23
C PRO A 26 -7.17 -8.39 4.16
N GLU A 27 -8.26 -9.11 3.87
CA GLU A 27 -8.33 -10.12 2.81
C GLU A 27 -8.22 -9.37 1.48
N THR A 28 -6.99 -9.03 1.07
CA THR A 28 -6.69 -8.65 -0.31
C THR A 28 -7.00 -9.87 -1.16
N GLY A 29 -8.07 -9.76 -1.96
CA GLY A 29 -8.45 -10.75 -2.94
C GLY A 29 -7.30 -11.01 -3.89
N LEU A 30 -6.51 -12.03 -3.58
CA LEU A 30 -5.53 -12.64 -4.47
C LEU A 30 -6.31 -13.38 -5.54
N THR A 31 -6.67 -12.70 -6.63
CA THR A 31 -7.07 -13.38 -7.85
C THR A 31 -5.80 -13.93 -8.49
N SER A 32 -5.73 -15.26 -8.63
CA SER A 32 -4.61 -15.97 -9.28
C SER A 32 -4.62 -15.85 -10.82
N ASP A 33 -5.59 -15.13 -11.37
CA ASP A 33 -5.70 -14.91 -12.79
C ASP A 33 -4.65 -13.88 -13.24
N PRO A 34 -4.03 -14.07 -14.41
CA PRO A 34 -3.12 -13.07 -14.96
C PRO A 34 -3.86 -11.75 -15.19
N PRO A 35 -3.20 -10.59 -15.05
CA PRO A 35 -3.81 -9.30 -15.34
C PRO A 35 -4.38 -9.25 -16.75
N LYS A 36 -5.59 -8.70 -16.91
CA LYS A 36 -6.26 -8.59 -18.21
C LYS A 36 -5.76 -7.41 -19.04
N ALA A 37 -5.03 -6.47 -18.43
CA ALA A 37 -4.51 -5.29 -19.08
C ALA A 37 -3.02 -5.08 -18.76
N GLU A 38 -2.30 -4.51 -19.72
CA GLU A 38 -0.97 -3.95 -19.45
C GLU A 38 -1.15 -2.58 -18.79
N VAL A 39 -0.60 -2.42 -17.59
CA VAL A 39 -0.70 -1.19 -16.80
C VAL A 39 0.68 -0.72 -16.38
N ARG A 40 0.98 0.54 -16.67
CA ARG A 40 2.21 1.22 -16.21
C ARG A 40 1.90 2.67 -15.83
N PHE A 41 2.73 3.24 -14.97
CA PHE A 41 2.73 4.68 -14.73
C PHE A 41 3.77 5.38 -15.61
N ARG A 42 3.50 6.63 -15.95
CA ARG A 42 4.43 7.49 -16.67
C ARG A 42 4.44 8.87 -16.00
N CYS A 43 5.61 9.25 -15.50
CA CYS A 43 5.85 10.55 -14.89
C CYS A 43 6.45 11.49 -15.95
N GLU A 44 5.86 12.66 -16.15
CA GLU A 44 6.37 13.67 -17.09
C GLU A 44 6.62 14.99 -16.36
N SER A 45 7.90 15.40 -16.24
CA SER A 45 8.22 16.72 -15.70
C SER A 45 7.70 17.81 -16.63
N SER A 46 6.98 18.77 -16.07
CA SER A 46 6.45 19.95 -16.75
C SER A 46 7.20 21.24 -16.39
N GLY A 47 8.36 21.14 -15.72
CA GLY A 47 9.17 22.28 -15.28
C GLY A 47 8.95 22.65 -13.82
N GLU A 48 9.02 23.93 -13.50
CA GLU A 48 8.83 24.49 -12.16
C GLU A 48 7.68 25.50 -12.13
N ASP A 49 7.05 25.69 -10.97
CA ASP A 49 6.06 26.74 -10.73
C ASP A 49 6.71 28.11 -10.47
N GLU A 50 5.90 29.14 -10.18
CA GLU A 50 6.37 30.51 -9.91
C GLU A 50 7.31 30.62 -8.69
N ASN A 51 7.27 29.63 -7.79
CA ASN A 51 8.10 29.56 -6.59
C ASN A 51 9.34 28.66 -6.78
N GLY A 52 9.56 28.12 -7.99
CA GLY A 52 10.64 27.18 -8.27
C GLY A 52 10.36 25.75 -7.81
N ASN A 53 9.11 25.40 -7.49
CA ASN A 53 8.79 24.02 -7.12
C ASN A 53 8.64 23.16 -8.38
N PRO A 54 9.30 21.99 -8.46
CA PRO A 54 9.14 21.09 -9.59
C PRO A 54 7.68 20.67 -9.73
N GLN A 55 7.25 20.51 -10.98
CA GLN A 55 5.92 20.08 -11.38
C GLN A 55 6.08 18.85 -12.27
N THR A 56 5.41 17.76 -11.89
CA THR A 56 5.43 16.48 -12.61
C THR A 56 4.00 15.96 -12.75
N GLN A 57 3.64 15.61 -13.98
CA GLN A 57 2.34 15.04 -14.29
C GLN A 57 2.41 13.52 -14.22
N VAL A 58 1.46 12.90 -13.53
CA VAL A 58 1.36 11.45 -13.40
C VAL A 58 0.29 10.94 -14.34
N PHE A 59 0.67 10.03 -15.23
CA PHE A 59 -0.24 9.33 -16.13
C PHE A 59 -0.32 7.85 -15.80
N LEU A 60 -1.53 7.31 -15.76
CA LEU A 60 -1.79 5.88 -15.86
C LEU A 60 -1.89 5.51 -17.34
N VAL A 61 -1.13 4.53 -17.79
CA VAL A 61 -1.23 3.97 -19.14
C VAL A 61 -1.83 2.57 -19.04
N VAL A 62 -2.98 2.36 -19.68
CA VAL A 62 -3.71 1.08 -19.74
C VAL A 62 -3.89 0.69 -21.20
N ASN A 63 -3.30 -0.42 -21.64
CA ASN A 63 -3.36 -0.87 -23.04
C ASN A 63 -3.04 0.28 -24.04
N ASP A 64 -1.97 1.03 -23.75
CA ASP A 64 -1.50 2.22 -24.48
C ASP A 64 -2.41 3.47 -24.46
N GLN A 65 -3.55 3.43 -23.77
CA GLN A 65 -4.34 4.64 -23.48
C GLN A 65 -3.78 5.34 -22.25
N SER A 66 -3.41 6.61 -22.40
CA SER A 66 -2.85 7.43 -21.32
C SER A 66 -3.92 8.32 -20.69
N ILE A 67 -4.02 8.27 -19.37
CA ILE A 67 -4.97 9.05 -18.57
C ILE A 67 -4.17 9.79 -17.50
N LYS A 68 -4.28 11.12 -17.47
CA LYS A 68 -3.67 11.91 -16.39
C LYS A 68 -4.43 11.65 -15.08
N VAL A 69 -3.71 11.35 -14.01
CA VAL A 69 -4.29 11.04 -12.70
C VAL A 69 -3.90 12.01 -11.59
N ALA A 70 -2.74 12.69 -11.72
CA ALA A 70 -2.30 13.68 -10.74
C ALA A 70 -1.27 14.67 -11.30
N ASP A 71 -1.08 15.77 -10.58
CA ASP A 71 0.08 16.67 -10.65
C ASP A 71 0.77 16.63 -9.29
N VAL A 72 2.08 16.37 -9.26
CA VAL A 72 2.89 16.21 -8.03
C VAL A 72 4.28 16.83 -8.22
N SER A 73 5.03 16.99 -7.13
CA SER A 73 6.36 17.60 -7.21
C SER A 73 7.47 16.63 -7.62
N SER A 74 7.32 15.34 -7.37
CA SER A 74 8.30 14.32 -7.74
C SER A 74 7.60 12.99 -8.04
N CYS A 75 8.07 12.27 -9.06
CA CYS A 75 7.50 11.00 -9.48
C CYS A 75 8.53 10.22 -10.29
N GLU A 76 8.86 9.03 -9.81
CA GLU A 76 9.68 8.04 -10.48
C GLU A 76 9.01 6.66 -10.36
N GLU A 77 9.39 5.72 -11.22
CA GLU A 77 8.91 4.34 -11.12
C GLU A 77 9.36 3.71 -9.80
N ILE A 78 8.43 3.06 -9.10
CA ILE A 78 8.76 2.23 -7.95
C ILE A 78 8.81 0.78 -8.45
N LEU A 79 9.95 0.12 -8.28
CA LEU A 79 10.10 -1.27 -8.69
C LEU A 79 9.35 -2.20 -7.73
N LYS A 80 8.88 -3.35 -8.25
CA LYS A 80 8.16 -4.36 -7.46
C LYS A 80 8.88 -4.81 -6.20
N GLU A 81 10.21 -4.86 -6.23
CA GLU A 81 11.04 -5.21 -5.07
C GLU A 81 10.94 -4.19 -3.92
N ASP A 82 10.57 -2.95 -4.22
CA ASP A 82 10.43 -1.86 -3.27
C ASP A 82 9.00 -1.66 -2.77
N TYR A 83 8.00 -2.31 -3.38
CA TYR A 83 6.59 -2.18 -2.98
C TYR A 83 6.36 -2.32 -1.46
N PRO A 84 6.98 -3.29 -0.75
CA PRO A 84 6.78 -3.40 0.70
C PRO A 84 7.25 -2.17 1.49
N LYS A 85 8.27 -1.44 1.01
CA LYS A 85 8.78 -0.22 1.67
C LYS A 85 7.73 0.89 1.68
N TYR A 86 6.91 0.93 0.64
CA TYR A 86 5.85 1.91 0.44
C TYR A 86 4.47 1.37 0.85
N GLN A 87 4.39 0.18 1.46
CA GLN A 87 3.12 -0.50 1.79
C GLN A 87 2.21 -0.72 0.57
N ILE A 88 2.81 -0.83 -0.62
CA ILE A 88 2.11 -1.14 -1.86
C ILE A 88 1.86 -2.65 -1.92
N PRO A 89 0.64 -3.11 -2.26
CA PRO A 89 0.35 -4.53 -2.27
C PRO A 89 1.07 -5.23 -3.42
N ALA A 90 1.51 -6.48 -3.19
CA ALA A 90 2.29 -7.25 -4.16
C ALA A 90 1.56 -7.53 -5.49
N ASN A 91 0.22 -7.46 -5.50
CA ASN A 91 -0.61 -7.61 -6.69
C ASN A 91 -0.81 -6.29 -7.46
N ALA A 92 -0.21 -5.18 -7.04
CA ALA A 92 -0.22 -3.96 -7.82
C ALA A 92 0.46 -4.19 -9.18
N LEU A 93 -0.18 -3.68 -10.24
CA LEU A 93 0.26 -3.85 -11.62
C LEU A 93 1.45 -2.93 -11.94
N GLY A 94 1.45 -1.74 -11.36
CA GLY A 94 2.53 -0.76 -11.45
C GLY A 94 2.43 0.24 -10.30
N ALA A 95 3.53 0.94 -10.03
CA ALA A 95 3.58 1.99 -9.04
C ALA A 95 4.60 3.07 -9.41
N CYS A 96 4.36 4.28 -8.93
CA CYS A 96 5.29 5.40 -9.02
C CYS A 96 5.16 6.31 -7.81
N GLY A 97 6.13 7.17 -7.57
CA GLY A 97 6.05 8.15 -6.50
C GLY A 97 7.35 8.92 -6.35
N GLY A 98 7.36 9.86 -5.43
CA GLY A 98 8.54 10.68 -5.19
C GLY A 98 8.42 11.46 -3.90
N TRP A 99 9.59 11.83 -3.35
CA TRP A 99 9.71 12.68 -2.18
C TRP A 99 10.27 14.03 -2.60
N TRP A 100 9.66 15.11 -2.13
CA TRP A 100 10.10 16.47 -2.37
C TRP A 100 9.80 17.35 -1.15
N ALA A 101 10.81 18.12 -0.72
CA ALA A 101 10.67 19.16 0.30
C ALA A 101 9.94 18.73 1.59
N GLY A 102 10.14 17.50 2.05
CA GLY A 102 9.56 17.00 3.30
C GLY A 102 8.22 16.27 3.14
N ALA A 103 7.68 16.15 1.92
CA ALA A 103 6.48 15.37 1.66
C ALA A 103 6.69 14.44 0.46
N GLY A 104 5.90 13.37 0.37
CA GLY A 104 5.94 12.45 -0.75
C GLY A 104 4.56 12.00 -1.19
N ASP A 105 4.40 11.81 -2.49
CA ASP A 105 3.20 11.28 -3.14
C ASP A 105 3.52 9.93 -3.78
N TYR A 106 2.64 8.96 -3.60
CA TYR A 106 2.83 7.59 -4.05
C TYR A 106 1.58 7.04 -4.70
N PHE A 107 1.73 6.35 -5.81
CA PHE A 107 0.64 5.82 -6.60
C PHE A 107 0.86 4.33 -6.85
N TYR A 108 -0.23 3.58 -6.85
CA TYR A 108 -0.24 2.23 -7.41
C TYR A 108 -1.58 1.94 -8.06
N ALA A 109 -1.57 0.98 -8.98
CA ALA A 109 -2.77 0.51 -9.66
C ALA A 109 -3.00 -0.98 -9.38
N VAL A 110 -4.24 -1.34 -9.06
CA VAL A 110 -4.68 -2.74 -8.91
C VAL A 110 -5.82 -3.03 -9.86
N GLU A 111 -5.87 -4.25 -10.38
CA GLU A 111 -7.04 -4.74 -11.10
C GLU A 111 -8.06 -5.31 -10.11
N ILE A 112 -9.29 -4.83 -10.20
CA ILE A 112 -10.43 -5.36 -9.46
C ILE A 112 -11.55 -5.65 -10.47
N LYS A 113 -11.76 -6.93 -10.77
CA LYS A 113 -12.70 -7.43 -11.78
C LYS A 113 -12.32 -7.00 -13.20
N ASP A 114 -12.96 -5.97 -13.72
CA ASP A 114 -12.76 -5.43 -15.08
C ASP A 114 -12.40 -3.93 -15.01
N LEU A 115 -11.87 -3.50 -13.87
CA LEU A 115 -11.54 -2.12 -13.55
C LEU A 115 -10.09 -2.04 -13.06
N ILE A 116 -9.36 -1.06 -13.56
CA ILE A 116 -8.10 -0.60 -12.97
C ILE A 116 -8.42 0.48 -11.95
N VAL A 117 -8.07 0.24 -10.70
CA VAL A 117 -8.27 1.15 -9.59
C VAL A 117 -6.94 1.79 -9.23
N VAL A 118 -6.89 3.13 -9.26
CA VAL A 118 -5.70 3.91 -8.91
C VAL A 118 -5.81 4.39 -7.48
N MET A 119 -4.78 4.08 -6.70
CA MET A 119 -4.63 4.49 -5.32
C MET A 119 -3.54 5.56 -5.24
N GLN A 120 -3.78 6.64 -4.50
CA GLN A 120 -2.79 7.65 -4.14
C GLN A 120 -2.63 7.65 -2.63
N GLY A 121 -1.38 7.66 -2.19
CA GLY A 121 -0.97 7.80 -0.81
C GLY A 121 0.01 8.95 -0.67
N TRP A 122 0.20 9.40 0.55
CA TRP A 122 1.13 10.47 0.90
C TRP A 122 1.86 10.19 2.21
N GLN A 123 3.03 10.80 2.33
CA GLN A 123 3.75 10.96 3.58
C GLN A 123 4.24 12.40 3.74
N ASP A 124 4.41 12.82 4.98
CA ASP A 124 4.93 14.14 5.36
C ASP A 124 5.88 13.98 6.56
N GLU A 125 7.00 14.71 6.58
CA GLU A 125 7.99 14.65 7.66
C GLU A 125 7.42 15.05 9.03
N SER A 126 6.34 15.83 9.03
CA SER A 126 5.64 16.30 10.23
C SER A 126 4.47 15.39 10.64
N GLN A 127 4.22 14.28 9.95
CA GLN A 127 3.13 13.38 10.31
C GLN A 127 3.40 12.68 11.65
N GLU A 128 2.35 12.52 12.46
CA GLU A 128 2.46 11.87 13.78
C GLU A 128 2.19 10.36 13.72
N ASP A 129 1.52 9.89 12.68
CA ASP A 129 1.18 8.49 12.45
C ASP A 129 2.09 7.81 11.44
N GLU A 130 2.09 6.49 11.43
CA GLU A 130 2.86 5.70 10.48
C GLU A 130 2.03 5.35 9.24
N GLY A 131 2.66 5.34 8.07
CA GLY A 131 2.07 4.80 6.84
C GLY A 131 1.96 5.82 5.72
N PHE A 132 1.27 5.40 4.64
CA PHE A 132 1.19 6.13 3.38
C PHE A 132 -0.23 6.59 3.02
N HIS A 133 -1.22 6.42 3.92
CA HIS A 133 -2.55 7.05 3.79
C HIS A 133 -3.29 6.81 2.46
N TYR A 134 -3.14 5.64 1.85
CA TYR A 134 -3.69 5.36 0.52
C TYR A 134 -5.21 5.53 0.42
N GLN A 135 -5.65 6.23 -0.61
CA GLN A 135 -7.05 6.42 -0.99
C GLN A 135 -7.23 6.20 -2.48
N GLN A 136 -8.41 5.71 -2.87
CA GLN A 136 -8.77 5.57 -4.28
C GLN A 136 -9.00 6.95 -4.89
N ILE A 137 -8.32 7.25 -5.99
CA ILE A 137 -8.47 8.54 -6.71
C ILE A 137 -9.06 8.39 -8.11
N SER A 138 -8.98 7.20 -8.73
CA SER A 138 -9.51 6.97 -10.07
C SER A 138 -9.90 5.51 -10.30
N THR A 139 -10.79 5.30 -11.27
CA THR A 139 -11.20 3.99 -11.74
C THR A 139 -11.32 4.03 -13.26
N VAL A 140 -10.67 3.09 -13.95
CA VAL A 140 -10.62 3.02 -15.41
C VAL A 140 -11.12 1.65 -15.85
N PRO A 141 -12.11 1.55 -16.74
CA PRO A 141 -12.56 0.27 -17.27
C PRO A 141 -11.50 -0.35 -18.19
N ILE A 142 -11.31 -1.67 -18.06
CA ILE A 142 -10.55 -2.45 -19.02
C ILE A 142 -11.44 -2.63 -20.27
N GLN A 143 -11.00 -2.08 -21.40
CA GLN A 143 -11.69 -2.21 -22.69
C GLN A 143 -11.26 -3.48 -23.44
#